data_AF-A0A0C3QK69-F1
#
_entry.id   AF-A0A0C3QK69-F1
#
_cell.length_a   1.000
_cell.length_b   1.000
_cell.length_c   1.000
_cell.angle_alpha   90.00
_cell.angle_beta   90.00
_cell.angle_gamma   90.00
#
_symmetry.space_group_name_H-M   'P 1'
#
loop_
_entity.id
_entity.type
_entity.pdbx_description
1 polymer ?
#
loop_
_entity_poly.entity_id
_entity_poly.type
_entity_poly.pdbx_seq_one_letter_code
_entity_poly.pdbx_strand_id
1 'polypeptide(L)'
;MVHPPTEPQPGDQTVQRGSRPSKLSDGEKVWVARYEQLKAYGYLLRPRYRPGWIPAWEQNGWYAREEDAILPGTDNLDAERLSDGQMVFLKPVLKTSPEIEIGRLLTSEDIRKDPRNNAIPLLDVIDDPVIPHSVILVLPLLRSIDSPPPSSVGECLDLVDQTLKGLVFLHEHEVAHRDCAMDNIMLDARALLPNGWHPQSFYVSRDSQKLLRIPPIREAGGVRYYFIDFGISTLGQNMTTGTLGQEPAPELSADVPYDPYKLDVYILGMAYAKFLALKFRVEDFSFLDPLIKAMVVKEPSERPTAAEAYELLNKIRTAIPSGELHRRLPSVRQPETRGTKLWRDIQHSILVYWWGLKAKKIVGPLA
;
A
#
# COMPACT_ATOMS: atom_id res chain seq x y z
N MET A 1 -35.99 12.65 61.17
CA MET A 1 -35.05 11.51 61.15
C MET A 1 -34.50 11.42 59.74
N VAL A 2 -33.22 11.73 59.59
CA VAL A 2 -32.49 11.79 58.32
C VAL A 2 -31.85 10.42 58.11
N HIS A 3 -32.23 9.72 57.04
CA HIS A 3 -31.48 8.54 56.58
C HIS A 3 -30.34 9.00 55.68
N PRO A 4 -29.10 8.48 55.83
CA PRO A 4 -27.99 8.86 54.99
C PRO A 4 -28.13 8.23 53.58
N PRO A 5 -27.57 8.87 52.54
CA PRO A 5 -27.53 8.31 51.20
C PRO A 5 -26.57 7.11 51.17
N THR A 6 -27.04 6.02 50.56
CA THR A 6 -26.28 4.79 50.33
C THR A 6 -25.19 5.07 49.30
N GLU A 7 -23.94 4.77 49.63
CA GLU A 7 -22.83 4.79 48.68
C GLU A 7 -23.13 3.83 47.51
N PRO A 8 -22.90 4.24 46.25
CA PRO A 8 -22.92 3.30 45.14
C PRO A 8 -21.72 2.36 45.29
N GLN A 9 -22.00 1.07 45.52
CA GLN A 9 -21.00 0.03 45.35
C GLN A 9 -20.46 0.07 43.91
N PRO A 10 -19.16 -0.22 43.68
CA PRO A 10 -18.60 -0.26 42.34
C PRO A 10 -19.26 -1.42 41.58
N GLY A 11 -20.33 -1.07 40.87
CA GLY A 11 -21.04 -1.93 39.95
C GLY A 11 -20.10 -2.36 38.84
N ASP A 12 -19.94 -3.67 38.77
CA ASP A 12 -19.57 -4.49 37.63
C ASP A 12 -19.74 -3.76 36.28
N GLN A 13 -18.71 -3.03 35.86
CA GLN A 13 -18.57 -2.62 34.47
C GLN A 13 -18.14 -3.86 33.69
N THR A 14 -19.12 -4.72 33.44
CA THR A 14 -19.10 -5.65 32.33
C THR A 14 -19.02 -4.85 31.04
N VAL A 15 -17.82 -4.35 30.74
CA VAL A 15 -17.42 -4.09 29.37
C VAL A 15 -17.74 -5.37 28.63
N GLN A 16 -18.72 -5.34 27.74
CA GLN A 16 -19.05 -6.46 26.87
C GLN A 16 -17.75 -6.88 26.17
N ARG A 17 -17.14 -7.95 26.68
CA ARG A 17 -15.94 -8.57 26.13
C ARG A 17 -16.37 -9.18 24.81
N GLY A 18 -16.02 -8.54 23.70
CA GLY A 18 -15.87 -9.25 22.43
C GLY A 18 -15.06 -10.53 22.70
N SER A 19 -15.49 -11.67 22.14
CA SER A 19 -14.89 -12.96 22.44
C SER A 19 -13.37 -12.91 22.25
N ARG A 20 -12.60 -13.21 23.30
CA ARG A 20 -11.15 -13.34 23.21
C ARG A 20 -10.81 -14.32 22.09
N PRO A 21 -9.85 -14.02 21.20
CA PRO A 21 -9.54 -14.90 20.07
C PRO A 21 -8.66 -16.07 20.50
N SER A 22 -9.16 -16.89 21.44
CA SER A 22 -8.49 -18.07 22.00
C SER A 22 -8.63 -19.31 21.12
N LYS A 23 -9.38 -19.22 20.02
CA LYS A 23 -9.52 -20.28 19.02
C LYS A 23 -9.05 -19.78 17.67
N LEU A 24 -8.45 -20.69 16.91
CA LEU A 24 -8.16 -20.49 15.49
C LEU A 24 -9.42 -20.74 14.67
N SER A 25 -9.72 -19.81 13.77
CA SER A 25 -10.68 -19.98 12.69
C SER A 25 -10.21 -21.04 11.68
N ASP A 26 -11.10 -21.51 10.81
CA ASP A 26 -10.75 -22.53 9.81
C ASP A 26 -9.71 -22.01 8.81
N GLY A 27 -9.77 -20.74 8.42
CA GLY A 27 -8.74 -20.12 7.59
C GLY A 27 -7.37 -20.06 8.26
N GLU A 28 -7.32 -19.81 9.58
CA GLU A 28 -6.05 -19.83 10.32
C GLU A 28 -5.46 -21.23 10.45
N LYS A 29 -6.29 -22.27 10.55
CA LYS A 29 -5.81 -23.67 10.58
C LYS A 29 -5.08 -24.06 9.30
N VAL A 30 -5.47 -23.51 8.14
CA VAL A 30 -4.74 -23.71 6.89
C VAL A 30 -3.31 -23.15 6.99
N TRP A 31 -3.14 -21.97 7.59
CA TRP A 31 -1.81 -21.40 7.82
C TRP A 31 -0.98 -22.20 8.82
N VAL A 32 -1.59 -22.75 9.88
CA VAL A 32 -0.91 -23.69 10.78
C VAL A 32 -0.40 -24.91 10.03
N ALA A 33 -1.20 -25.46 9.11
CA ALA A 33 -0.80 -26.61 8.31
C ALA A 33 0.36 -26.30 7.32
N ARG A 34 0.56 -25.02 6.94
CA ARG A 34 1.71 -24.57 6.12
C ARG A 34 2.99 -24.33 6.92
N TYR A 35 2.90 -24.26 8.26
CA TYR A 35 3.96 -23.72 9.12
C TYR A 35 5.33 -24.38 8.94
N GLU A 36 5.41 -25.70 9.07
CA GLU A 36 6.71 -26.41 9.05
C GLU A 36 7.40 -26.31 7.69
N GLN A 37 6.64 -26.37 6.59
CA GLN A 37 7.23 -26.29 5.26
C GLN A 37 7.69 -24.87 4.94
N LEU A 38 6.89 -23.84 5.25
CA LEU A 38 7.31 -22.45 5.08
C LEU A 38 8.57 -22.14 5.90
N LYS A 39 8.64 -22.64 7.14
CA LYS A 39 9.84 -22.52 7.97
C LYS A 39 11.06 -23.20 7.34
N ALA A 40 10.88 -24.39 6.74
CA ALA A 40 11.96 -25.08 6.03
C ALA A 40 12.42 -24.31 4.77
N TYR A 41 11.53 -23.58 4.10
CA TYR A 41 11.86 -22.65 3.02
C TYR A 41 12.45 -21.31 3.51
N GLY A 42 12.59 -21.11 4.82
CA GLY A 42 13.19 -19.89 5.38
C GLY A 42 12.18 -18.79 5.73
N TYR A 43 10.89 -19.10 5.84
CA TYR A 43 9.82 -18.15 6.16
C TYR A 43 9.11 -18.53 7.46
N LEU A 44 9.29 -17.73 8.50
CA LEU A 44 8.74 -17.99 9.83
C LEU A 44 7.42 -17.24 10.03
N LEU A 45 6.33 -17.98 10.23
CA LEU A 45 5.04 -17.38 10.61
C LEU A 45 5.04 -16.93 12.08
N ARG A 46 4.15 -15.98 12.39
CA ARG A 46 3.91 -15.45 13.75
C ARG A 46 3.57 -16.56 14.76
N PRO A 47 3.81 -16.35 16.07
CA PRO A 47 3.61 -17.37 17.10
C PRO A 47 2.22 -18.01 17.09
N ARG A 48 1.17 -17.24 16.82
CA ARG A 48 -0.21 -17.71 16.62
C ARG A 48 -0.40 -18.88 15.65
N TYR A 49 0.44 -19.00 14.62
CA TYR A 49 0.33 -20.05 13.60
C TYR A 49 1.26 -21.25 13.87
N ARG A 50 1.95 -21.27 15.00
CA ARG A 50 2.78 -22.41 15.40
C ARG A 50 1.90 -23.61 15.74
N PRO A 51 2.23 -24.83 15.29
CA PRO A 51 1.55 -26.04 15.74
C PRO A 51 1.56 -26.12 17.27
N GLY A 52 0.39 -26.36 17.86
CA GLY A 52 0.23 -26.40 19.31
C GLY A 52 0.26 -25.03 20.00
N TRP A 53 0.05 -23.93 19.26
CA TRP A 53 -0.03 -22.58 19.83
C TRP A 53 -1.04 -22.51 20.99
N ILE A 54 -0.60 -21.87 22.07
CA ILE A 54 -1.40 -21.52 23.25
C ILE A 54 -1.35 -19.99 23.37
N PRO A 55 -2.49 -19.28 23.49
CA PRO A 55 -2.47 -17.83 23.57
C PRO A 55 -1.67 -17.30 24.76
N ALA A 56 -0.81 -16.32 24.54
CA ALA A 56 0.05 -15.74 25.58
C ALA A 56 -0.74 -15.23 26.81
N TRP A 57 -1.94 -14.69 26.58
CA TRP A 57 -2.82 -14.19 27.64
C TRP A 57 -3.55 -15.27 28.46
N GLU A 58 -3.47 -16.54 28.07
CA GLU A 58 -3.88 -17.63 28.96
C GLU A 58 -2.87 -17.83 30.10
N GLN A 59 -1.63 -17.38 29.92
CA GLN A 59 -0.57 -17.48 30.93
C GLN A 59 -0.41 -16.17 31.71
N ASN A 60 -0.49 -15.01 31.07
CA ASN A 60 -0.19 -13.71 31.69
C ASN A 60 -1.41 -12.80 31.97
N GLY A 61 -2.60 -13.16 31.47
CA GLY A 61 -3.86 -12.46 31.73
C GLY A 61 -4.13 -11.17 30.92
N TRP A 62 -3.19 -10.67 30.11
CA TRP A 62 -3.30 -9.40 29.39
C TRP A 62 -3.22 -9.58 27.87
N TYR A 63 -4.36 -9.57 27.17
CA TYR A 63 -4.39 -9.86 25.73
C TYR A 63 -4.11 -8.65 24.81
N ALA A 64 -4.35 -7.42 25.26
CA ALA A 64 -4.40 -6.25 24.39
C ALA A 64 -3.04 -5.76 23.87
N ARG A 65 -1.93 -6.35 24.31
CA ARG A 65 -0.56 -6.01 23.93
C ARG A 65 0.23 -7.19 23.35
N GLU A 66 -0.43 -8.31 23.12
CA GLU A 66 0.20 -9.49 22.54
C GLU A 66 0.01 -9.47 21.03
N GLU A 67 1.07 -9.75 20.28
CA GLU A 67 1.05 -9.78 18.81
C GLU A 67 0.00 -10.78 18.29
N ASP A 68 -0.14 -11.90 19.00
CA ASP A 68 -1.09 -12.98 18.72
C ASP A 68 -2.57 -12.57 18.86
N ALA A 69 -2.86 -11.39 19.40
CA ALA A 69 -4.21 -10.83 19.47
C ALA A 69 -4.59 -10.04 18.20
N ILE A 70 -3.63 -9.73 17.33
CA ILE A 70 -3.87 -9.06 16.04
C ILE A 70 -4.22 -10.10 15.00
N LEU A 71 -5.52 -10.15 14.64
CA LEU A 71 -6.07 -11.11 13.68
C LEU A 71 -6.09 -10.51 12.27
N PRO A 72 -5.61 -11.22 11.24
CA PRO A 72 -5.72 -10.76 9.86
C PRO A 72 -7.04 -11.21 9.22
N GLY A 73 -7.25 -10.73 7.99
CA GLY A 73 -8.01 -11.51 7.01
C GLY A 73 -7.28 -12.84 6.71
N THR A 74 -8.02 -13.94 6.61
CA THR A 74 -7.42 -15.29 6.56
C THR A 74 -6.77 -15.66 5.23
N ASP A 75 -6.95 -14.85 4.19
CA ASP A 75 -6.60 -15.22 2.82
C ASP A 75 -5.10 -15.03 2.53
N ASN A 76 -4.47 -14.06 3.20
CA ASN A 76 -3.05 -13.73 3.06
C ASN A 76 -2.40 -13.58 4.44
N LEU A 77 -1.08 -13.73 4.53
CA LEU A 77 -0.38 -13.66 5.82
C LEU A 77 1.01 -13.06 5.69
N ASP A 78 1.51 -12.47 6.76
CA ASP A 78 2.90 -12.06 6.87
C ASP A 78 3.81 -13.16 7.43
N ALA A 79 5.11 -13.07 7.10
CA ALA A 79 6.15 -13.92 7.66
C ALA A 79 7.45 -13.14 7.83
N GLU A 80 8.32 -13.62 8.71
CA GLU A 80 9.71 -13.17 8.79
C GLU A 80 10.57 -14.05 7.88
N ARG A 81 11.29 -13.45 6.94
CA ARG A 81 12.31 -14.14 6.16
C ARG A 81 13.56 -14.34 7.01
N LEU A 82 13.89 -15.59 7.31
CA LEU A 82 14.95 -15.97 8.24
C LEU A 82 16.36 -15.57 7.79
N SER A 83 16.59 -15.39 6.49
CA SER A 83 17.91 -15.01 5.97
C SER A 83 18.34 -13.60 6.39
N ASP A 84 17.40 -12.69 6.64
CA ASP A 84 17.69 -11.28 6.91
C ASP A 84 16.72 -10.57 7.86
N GLY A 85 15.75 -11.28 8.44
CA GLY A 85 14.77 -10.72 9.38
C GLY A 85 13.80 -9.71 8.76
N GLN A 86 13.72 -9.65 7.42
CA GLN A 86 12.75 -8.79 6.76
C GLN A 86 11.36 -9.42 6.80
N MET A 87 10.34 -8.59 7.09
CA MET A 87 8.96 -9.02 6.98
C MET A 87 8.56 -9.09 5.50
N VAL A 88 7.88 -10.17 5.14
CA VAL A 88 7.34 -10.42 3.81
C VAL A 88 5.84 -10.67 3.89
N PHE A 89 5.17 -10.56 2.76
CA PHE A 89 3.76 -10.85 2.56
C PHE A 89 3.62 -12.14 1.75
N LEU A 90 2.76 -13.03 2.20
CA LEU A 90 2.49 -14.34 1.61
C LEU A 90 1.09 -14.32 1.01
N LYS A 91 1.02 -14.49 -0.31
CA LYS A 91 -0.23 -14.49 -1.08
C LYS A 91 -0.42 -15.84 -1.76
N PRO A 92 -1.29 -16.73 -1.25
CA PRO A 92 -1.68 -17.95 -1.95
C PRO A 92 -2.45 -17.62 -3.23
N VAL A 93 -2.08 -18.25 -4.34
CA VAL A 93 -2.72 -18.09 -5.66
C VAL A 93 -2.77 -19.43 -6.38
N LEU A 94 -3.67 -19.57 -7.36
CA LEU A 94 -3.65 -20.74 -8.25
C LEU A 94 -2.37 -20.74 -9.11
N LYS A 95 -1.86 -21.93 -9.44
CA LYS A 95 -0.72 -22.13 -10.35
C LYS A 95 -0.94 -21.54 -11.75
N THR A 96 -2.18 -21.29 -12.11
CA THR A 96 -2.60 -20.67 -13.38
C THR A 96 -2.71 -19.14 -13.28
N SER A 97 -2.44 -18.54 -12.13
CA SER A 97 -2.50 -17.09 -11.96
C SER A 97 -1.48 -16.39 -12.88
N PRO A 98 -1.88 -15.34 -13.62
CA PRO A 98 -0.94 -14.56 -14.44
C PRO A 98 0.14 -13.87 -13.58
N GLU A 99 -0.10 -13.70 -12.28
CA GLU A 99 0.85 -13.10 -11.33
C GLU A 99 2.20 -13.80 -11.30
N ILE A 100 2.24 -15.12 -11.56
CA ILE A 100 3.48 -15.90 -11.54
C ILE A 100 4.36 -15.54 -12.73
N GLU A 101 3.78 -15.54 -13.93
CA GLU A 101 4.50 -15.25 -15.18
C GLU A 101 4.91 -13.78 -15.23
N ILE A 102 3.96 -12.88 -14.98
CA ILE A 102 4.20 -11.43 -14.97
C ILE A 102 5.19 -11.05 -13.88
N GLY A 103 5.04 -11.59 -12.66
CA GLY A 103 5.95 -11.31 -11.55
C GLY A 103 7.38 -11.78 -11.84
N ARG A 104 7.56 -12.93 -12.50
CA ARG A 104 8.88 -13.43 -12.93
C ARG A 104 9.50 -12.53 -14.01
N LEU A 105 8.72 -12.12 -15.01
CA LEU A 105 9.17 -11.18 -16.04
C LEU A 105 9.67 -9.87 -15.41
N LEU A 106 8.82 -9.24 -14.59
CA LEU A 106 9.08 -7.93 -13.99
C LEU A 106 10.18 -7.95 -12.92
N THR A 107 10.54 -9.12 -12.41
CA THR A 107 11.64 -9.30 -11.42
C THR A 107 12.93 -9.87 -12.04
N SER A 108 12.93 -10.16 -13.34
CA SER A 108 14.14 -10.63 -14.04
C SER A 108 15.29 -9.60 -13.95
N GLU A 109 16.54 -10.07 -14.00
CA GLU A 109 17.69 -9.26 -13.58
C GLU A 109 17.83 -7.92 -14.29
N ASP A 110 17.55 -7.86 -15.59
CA ASP A 110 17.69 -6.62 -16.37
C ASP A 110 16.47 -5.70 -16.21
N ILE A 111 15.28 -6.28 -16.13
CA ILE A 111 14.00 -5.57 -15.98
C ILE A 111 13.90 -4.94 -14.58
N ARG A 112 14.42 -5.62 -13.55
CA ARG A 112 14.41 -5.13 -12.16
C ARG A 112 15.34 -3.93 -11.94
N LYS A 113 16.36 -3.74 -12.79
CA LYS A 113 17.32 -2.62 -12.68
C LYS A 113 16.75 -1.31 -13.22
N ASP A 114 15.70 -1.34 -14.04
CA ASP A 114 15.07 -0.13 -14.54
C ASP A 114 14.41 0.64 -13.36
N PRO A 115 14.82 1.87 -13.06
CA PRO A 115 14.25 2.63 -11.95
C PRO A 115 12.76 2.94 -12.12
N ARG A 116 12.25 2.91 -13.36
CA ARG A 116 10.82 3.08 -13.70
C ARG A 116 9.99 1.85 -13.34
N ASN A 117 10.62 0.71 -13.01
CA ASN A 117 9.93 -0.51 -12.64
C ASN A 117 9.31 -0.40 -11.24
N ASN A 118 8.10 0.14 -11.18
CA ASN A 118 7.30 0.23 -9.98
C ASN A 118 6.35 -0.98 -9.81
N ALA A 119 6.64 -2.13 -10.41
CA ALA A 119 5.92 -3.37 -10.07
C ALA A 119 6.47 -3.96 -8.78
N ILE A 120 5.60 -4.54 -7.94
CA ILE A 120 6.05 -5.23 -6.74
C ILE A 120 6.98 -6.41 -7.12
N PRO A 121 8.21 -6.48 -6.58
CA PRO A 121 9.12 -7.54 -6.95
C PRO A 121 8.65 -8.88 -6.34
N LEU A 122 8.64 -9.92 -7.15
CA LEU A 122 8.35 -11.28 -6.73
C LEU A 122 9.61 -11.89 -6.08
N LEU A 123 9.59 -12.08 -4.76
CA LEU A 123 10.77 -12.54 -4.02
C LEU A 123 10.97 -14.05 -4.13
N ASP A 124 9.88 -14.81 -4.11
CA ASP A 124 9.89 -16.27 -4.20
C ASP A 124 8.51 -16.80 -4.61
N VAL A 125 8.46 -18.05 -5.08
CA VAL A 125 7.24 -18.81 -5.41
C VAL A 125 7.36 -20.21 -4.82
N ILE A 126 6.55 -20.49 -3.81
CA ILE A 126 6.61 -21.75 -3.05
C ILE A 126 5.38 -22.59 -3.40
N ASP A 127 5.55 -23.88 -3.66
CA ASP A 127 4.40 -24.79 -3.79
C ASP A 127 3.60 -24.87 -2.48
N ASP A 128 2.27 -24.75 -2.55
CA ASP A 128 1.42 -24.83 -1.37
C ASP A 128 1.28 -26.30 -0.90
N PRO A 129 1.69 -26.66 0.34
CA PRO A 129 1.58 -28.03 0.83
C PRO A 129 0.15 -28.46 1.13
N VAL A 130 -0.76 -27.51 1.31
CA VAL A 130 -2.11 -27.76 1.83
C VAL A 130 -3.15 -27.69 0.72
N ILE A 131 -3.03 -26.71 -0.17
CA ILE A 131 -4.01 -26.48 -1.23
C ILE A 131 -3.47 -27.00 -2.57
N PRO A 132 -4.08 -28.03 -3.18
CA PRO A 132 -3.68 -28.52 -4.49
C PRO A 132 -3.78 -27.43 -5.56
N HIS A 133 -2.85 -27.47 -6.52
CA HIS A 133 -2.76 -26.49 -7.62
C HIS A 133 -2.62 -25.02 -7.16
N SER A 134 -2.20 -24.80 -5.91
CA SER A 134 -1.87 -23.48 -5.36
C SER A 134 -0.36 -23.33 -5.22
N VAL A 135 0.10 -22.08 -5.28
CA VAL A 135 1.43 -21.64 -4.87
C VAL A 135 1.27 -20.44 -3.94
N ILE A 136 2.29 -20.19 -3.13
CA ILE A 136 2.38 -19.03 -2.25
C ILE A 136 3.42 -18.09 -2.85
N LEU A 137 2.97 -16.91 -3.28
CA LEU A 137 3.85 -15.83 -3.70
C LEU A 137 4.43 -15.16 -2.46
N VAL A 138 5.75 -14.97 -2.44
CA VAL A 138 6.43 -14.17 -1.42
C VAL A 138 6.72 -12.79 -1.98
N LEU A 139 6.17 -11.77 -1.33
CA LEU A 139 6.20 -10.38 -1.77
C LEU A 139 6.77 -9.49 -0.65
N PRO A 140 7.36 -8.32 -0.95
CA PRO A 140 7.72 -7.35 0.07
C PRO A 140 6.50 -6.91 0.89
N LEU A 141 6.71 -6.69 2.19
CA LEU A 141 5.69 -6.03 3.01
C LEU A 141 5.67 -4.53 2.69
N LEU A 142 4.50 -4.03 2.26
CA LEU A 142 4.26 -2.62 1.97
C LEU A 142 3.18 -2.05 2.91
N ARG A 143 3.03 -0.72 2.89
CA ARG A 143 1.96 -0.01 3.62
C ARG A 143 0.91 0.53 2.67
N SER A 144 -0.27 0.79 3.21
CA SER A 144 -1.29 1.59 2.52
C SER A 144 -0.67 2.88 2.00
N ILE A 145 -1.02 3.25 0.76
CA ILE A 145 -0.48 4.44 0.10
C ILE A 145 -0.74 5.72 0.87
N ASP A 146 -1.72 5.76 1.77
CA ASP A 146 -2.09 6.92 2.57
C ASP A 146 -1.59 6.87 4.03
N SER A 147 -0.64 6.00 4.35
CA SER A 147 -0.15 5.81 5.72
C SER A 147 1.37 6.02 5.82
N PRO A 148 1.85 7.29 5.93
CA PRO A 148 1.08 8.55 6.04
C PRO A 148 0.65 9.10 4.67
N PRO A 149 -0.37 9.97 4.56
CA PRO A 149 -0.78 10.59 3.27
C PRO A 149 0.29 11.60 2.78
N PRO A 150 0.27 12.03 1.50
CA PRO A 150 1.16 13.09 1.05
C PRO A 150 0.87 14.36 1.86
N SER A 151 1.92 15.10 2.19
CA SER A 151 1.84 16.27 3.06
C SER A 151 2.13 17.59 2.31
N SER A 152 2.70 17.51 1.11
CA SER A 152 3.05 18.65 0.25
C SER A 152 2.61 18.42 -1.20
N VAL A 153 2.56 19.49 -1.99
CA VAL A 153 2.38 19.42 -3.45
C VAL A 153 3.46 18.55 -4.10
N GLY A 154 4.70 18.65 -3.63
CA GLY A 154 5.84 17.87 -4.10
C GLY A 154 5.66 16.37 -3.88
N GLU A 155 5.22 15.96 -2.69
CA GLU A 155 4.94 14.55 -2.39
C GLU A 155 3.76 14.00 -3.20
N CYS A 156 2.75 14.85 -3.46
CA CYS A 156 1.64 14.49 -4.34
C CYS A 156 2.13 14.28 -5.77
N LEU A 157 2.96 15.18 -6.29
CA LEU A 157 3.55 15.06 -7.63
C LEU A 157 4.49 13.87 -7.73
N ASP A 158 5.27 13.56 -6.69
CA ASP A 158 6.15 12.40 -6.65
C ASP A 158 5.35 11.08 -6.76
N LEU A 159 4.21 10.97 -6.07
CA LEU A 159 3.30 9.84 -6.21
C LEU A 159 2.79 9.69 -7.65
N VAL A 160 2.32 10.78 -8.26
CA VAL A 160 1.78 10.76 -9.64
C VAL A 160 2.90 10.48 -10.66
N ASP A 161 4.09 11.06 -10.47
CA ASP A 161 5.26 10.86 -11.33
C ASP A 161 5.75 9.40 -11.30
N GLN A 162 5.92 8.82 -10.11
CA GLN A 162 6.36 7.43 -9.97
C GLN A 162 5.34 6.44 -10.53
N THR A 163 4.04 6.64 -10.26
CA THR A 163 3.00 5.71 -10.73
C THR A 163 2.77 5.82 -12.25
N LEU A 164 2.83 7.02 -12.85
CA LEU A 164 2.78 7.14 -14.32
C LEU A 164 4.02 6.56 -15.00
N LYS A 165 5.23 6.81 -14.47
CA LYS A 165 6.45 6.17 -14.98
C LYS A 165 6.36 4.65 -14.91
N GLY A 166 5.85 4.14 -13.79
CA GLY A 166 5.57 2.72 -13.61
C GLY A 166 4.60 2.19 -14.64
N LEU A 167 3.53 2.93 -14.94
CA LEU A 167 2.55 2.50 -15.94
C LEU A 167 3.14 2.51 -17.35
N VAL A 168 3.90 3.55 -17.73
CA VAL A 168 4.66 3.59 -18.99
C VAL A 168 5.56 2.38 -19.11
N PHE A 169 6.31 2.07 -18.04
CA PHE A 169 7.19 0.93 -18.00
C PHE A 169 6.45 -0.40 -18.18
N LEU A 170 5.31 -0.60 -17.50
CA LEU A 170 4.50 -1.82 -17.67
C LEU A 170 4.05 -1.96 -19.12
N HIS A 171 3.55 -0.88 -19.73
CA HIS A 171 3.06 -0.87 -21.11
C HIS A 171 4.19 -1.14 -22.13
N GLU A 172 5.40 -0.61 -21.90
CA GLU A 172 6.60 -0.90 -22.71
C GLU A 172 7.01 -2.38 -22.66
N HIS A 173 6.64 -3.10 -21.60
CA HIS A 173 6.87 -4.55 -21.44
C HIS A 173 5.63 -5.39 -21.75
N GLU A 174 4.67 -4.81 -22.48
CA GLU A 174 3.44 -5.46 -22.91
C GLU A 174 2.57 -5.97 -21.75
N VAL A 175 2.71 -5.39 -20.57
CA VAL A 175 1.89 -5.69 -19.39
C VAL A 175 0.82 -4.62 -19.23
N ALA A 176 -0.44 -5.03 -19.25
CA ALA A 176 -1.55 -4.19 -18.80
C ALA A 176 -2.05 -4.69 -17.44
N HIS A 177 -2.12 -3.79 -16.45
CA HIS A 177 -2.44 -4.14 -15.08
C HIS A 177 -3.91 -4.51 -14.90
N ARG A 178 -4.79 -3.75 -15.55
CA ARG A 178 -6.26 -3.84 -15.57
C ARG A 178 -6.97 -3.59 -14.24
N ASP A 179 -6.23 -3.33 -13.16
CA ASP A 179 -6.77 -2.96 -11.85
C ASP A 179 -5.82 -2.04 -11.08
N CYS A 180 -5.16 -1.09 -11.75
CA CYS A 180 -4.23 -0.14 -11.13
C CYS A 180 -4.96 0.97 -10.33
N ALA A 181 -6.04 0.61 -9.64
CA ALA A 181 -6.78 1.46 -8.73
C ALA A 181 -5.95 1.74 -7.47
N MET A 182 -6.37 2.74 -6.68
CA MET A 182 -5.54 3.26 -5.59
C MET A 182 -5.22 2.23 -4.50
N ASP A 183 -6.13 1.27 -4.25
CA ASP A 183 -5.89 0.21 -3.26
C ASP A 183 -4.85 -0.82 -3.73
N ASN A 184 -4.59 -0.90 -5.04
CA ASN A 184 -3.53 -1.71 -5.65
C ASN A 184 -2.24 -0.93 -5.89
N ILE A 185 -2.10 0.24 -5.28
CA ILE A 185 -0.84 0.98 -5.23
C ILE A 185 -0.44 1.06 -3.77
N MET A 186 0.76 0.58 -3.44
CA MET A 186 1.25 0.53 -2.06
C MET A 186 2.56 1.29 -1.89
N LEU A 187 2.81 1.71 -0.65
CA LEU A 187 3.98 2.50 -0.25
C LEU A 187 5.05 1.61 0.38
N ASP A 188 6.28 1.70 -0.12
CA ASP A 188 7.46 1.21 0.59
C ASP A 188 7.91 2.24 1.63
N ALA A 189 7.56 1.96 2.88
CA ALA A 189 7.82 2.84 4.00
C ALA A 189 9.06 2.45 4.80
N ARG A 190 9.92 1.54 4.30
CA ARG A 190 11.14 1.14 5.03
C ARG A 190 12.06 2.32 5.32
N ALA A 191 12.13 3.28 4.39
CA ALA A 191 12.89 4.52 4.61
C ALA A 191 12.25 5.44 5.67
N LEU A 192 10.92 5.44 5.79
CA LEU A 192 10.20 6.24 6.79
C LEU A 192 10.23 5.59 8.19
N LEU A 193 10.23 4.26 8.22
CA LEU A 193 10.12 3.43 9.41
C LEU A 193 11.23 2.37 9.36
N PRO A 194 12.50 2.74 9.60
CA PRO A 194 13.63 1.81 9.48
C PRO A 194 13.55 0.63 10.45
N ASN A 195 12.86 0.80 11.58
CA ASN A 195 12.60 -0.28 12.54
C ASN A 195 11.35 -1.12 12.19
N GLY A 196 10.72 -0.85 11.05
CA GLY A 196 9.51 -1.52 10.57
C GLY A 196 8.23 -1.14 11.31
N TRP A 197 7.17 -1.89 11.00
CA TRP A 197 5.83 -1.78 11.57
C TRP A 197 5.20 -3.17 11.63
N HIS A 198 4.13 -3.33 12.43
CA HIS A 198 3.39 -4.58 12.43
C HIS A 198 2.59 -4.74 11.12
N PRO A 199 2.71 -5.87 10.40
CA PRO A 199 2.11 -6.08 9.07
C PRO A 199 0.59 -5.96 9.01
N GLN A 200 -0.09 -6.19 10.14
CA GLN A 200 -1.56 -6.14 10.23
C GLN A 200 -2.07 -5.01 11.12
N SER A 201 -1.17 -4.22 11.69
CA SER A 201 -1.51 -3.08 12.55
C SER A 201 -0.47 -1.99 12.34
N PHE A 202 -0.69 -1.19 11.31
CA PHE A 202 0.29 -0.23 10.79
C PHE A 202 0.73 0.87 11.77
N TYR A 203 0.08 0.99 12.93
CA TYR A 203 0.34 2.02 13.93
C TYR A 203 1.18 1.53 15.12
N VAL A 204 1.58 0.26 15.15
CA VAL A 204 2.41 -0.31 16.22
C VAL A 204 3.71 -0.93 15.69
N SER A 205 4.69 -1.07 16.57
CA SER A 205 5.95 -1.79 16.32
C SER A 205 5.68 -3.26 15.98
N ARG A 206 6.66 -3.92 15.36
CA ARG A 206 6.54 -5.33 14.93
C ARG A 206 6.11 -6.27 16.06
N ASP A 207 6.60 -6.07 17.27
CA ASP A 207 6.25 -6.83 18.47
C ASP A 207 4.92 -6.40 19.13
N SER A 208 4.19 -5.45 18.51
CA SER A 208 2.97 -4.80 19.01
C SER A 208 3.12 -4.02 20.32
N GLN A 209 4.35 -3.82 20.83
CA GLN A 209 4.57 -3.23 22.16
C GLN A 209 4.50 -1.70 22.20
N LYS A 210 4.72 -1.01 21.08
CA LYS A 210 4.86 0.45 21.04
C LYS A 210 4.02 1.03 19.91
N LEU A 211 3.35 2.15 20.18
CA LEU A 211 2.80 3.00 19.12
C LEU A 211 3.94 3.62 18.31
N LEU A 212 3.83 3.57 16.99
CA LEU A 212 4.81 4.16 16.10
C LEU A 212 4.59 5.66 15.96
N ARG A 213 5.69 6.41 16.04
CA ARG A 213 5.72 7.82 15.64
C ARG A 213 6.02 7.89 14.14
N ILE A 214 4.95 7.88 13.33
CA ILE A 214 5.05 7.98 11.88
C ILE A 214 5.50 9.40 11.51
N PRO A 215 6.58 9.57 10.73
CA PRO A 215 6.98 10.88 10.24
C PRO A 215 5.85 11.54 9.44
N PRO A 216 5.58 12.84 9.64
CA PRO A 216 4.50 13.53 8.93
C PRO A 216 4.83 13.88 7.47
N ILE A 217 6.07 13.63 7.04
CA ILE A 217 6.62 14.00 5.73
C ILE A 217 7.32 12.76 5.15
N ARG A 218 7.00 12.45 3.90
CA ARG A 218 7.55 11.35 3.10
C ARG A 218 8.90 11.70 2.48
N GLU A 219 9.14 12.97 2.15
CA GLU A 219 10.40 13.50 1.58
C GLU A 219 11.63 13.18 2.45
N ALA A 220 11.43 12.88 3.73
CA ALA A 220 12.49 12.53 4.69
C ALA A 220 13.32 11.29 4.33
N GLY A 221 12.90 10.45 3.38
CA GLY A 221 13.58 9.18 3.09
C GLY A 221 13.55 8.66 1.65
N GLY A 222 12.88 9.34 0.71
CA GLY A 222 12.68 8.81 -0.64
C GLY A 222 11.73 7.61 -0.61
N VAL A 223 10.43 7.88 -0.65
CA VAL A 223 9.42 6.83 -0.70
C VAL A 223 9.31 6.25 -2.11
N ARG A 224 9.01 4.96 -2.19
CA ARG A 224 8.71 4.30 -3.46
C ARG A 224 7.29 3.75 -3.46
N TYR A 225 6.58 3.91 -4.57
CA TYR A 225 5.24 3.34 -4.76
C TYR A 225 5.33 2.10 -5.64
N TYR A 226 4.49 1.10 -5.36
CA TYR A 226 4.45 -0.13 -6.13
C TYR A 226 3.04 -0.47 -6.56
N PHE A 227 2.86 -0.84 -7.82
CA PHE A 227 1.70 -1.58 -8.28
C PHE A 227 1.75 -2.99 -7.71
N ILE A 228 0.63 -3.43 -7.17
CA ILE A 228 0.44 -4.77 -6.59
C ILE A 228 -0.76 -5.45 -7.24
N ASP A 229 -0.89 -6.75 -7.00
CA ASP A 229 -2.03 -7.55 -7.44
C ASP A 229 -2.21 -7.59 -8.97
N PHE A 230 -1.42 -8.45 -9.60
CA PHE A 230 -1.49 -8.68 -11.05
C PHE A 230 -2.51 -9.79 -11.41
N GLY A 231 -3.46 -10.09 -10.51
CA GLY A 231 -4.36 -11.26 -10.62
C GLY A 231 -5.24 -11.28 -11.86
N ILE A 232 -5.55 -10.11 -12.43
CA ILE A 232 -6.31 -9.98 -13.68
C ILE A 232 -5.52 -9.32 -14.81
N SER A 233 -4.22 -9.11 -14.62
CA SER A 233 -3.34 -8.48 -15.60
C SER A 233 -3.12 -9.38 -16.81
N THR A 234 -2.69 -8.77 -17.91
CA THR A 234 -2.43 -9.44 -19.19
C THR A 234 -1.04 -9.12 -19.68
N LEU A 235 -0.42 -10.09 -20.39
CA LEU A 235 0.89 -9.96 -21.01
C LEU A 235 0.78 -10.20 -22.52
N GLY A 236 1.29 -9.30 -23.35
CA GLY A 236 1.32 -9.45 -24.81
C GLY A 236 -0.03 -9.36 -25.52
N GLN A 237 -1.05 -8.76 -24.87
CA GLN A 237 -2.41 -8.70 -25.39
C GLN A 237 -2.81 -7.27 -25.75
N ASN A 238 -3.04 -7.00 -27.03
CA ASN A 238 -3.51 -5.69 -27.50
C ASN A 238 -5.02 -5.48 -27.28
N MET A 239 -5.77 -6.56 -27.14
CA MET A 239 -7.21 -6.55 -26.88
C MET A 239 -7.53 -7.63 -25.86
N THR A 240 -8.42 -7.35 -24.90
CA THR A 240 -8.89 -8.33 -23.92
C THR A 240 -10.39 -8.16 -23.69
N THR A 241 -11.03 -9.17 -23.09
CA THR A 241 -12.35 -9.06 -22.47
C THR A 241 -12.24 -9.21 -20.95
N GLY A 242 -13.32 -8.90 -20.25
CA GLY A 242 -13.47 -9.04 -18.81
C GLY A 242 -14.25 -7.90 -18.18
N THR A 243 -14.89 -8.19 -17.05
CA THR A 243 -15.65 -7.21 -16.24
C THR A 243 -15.11 -7.07 -14.82
N LEU A 244 -13.97 -7.69 -14.54
CA LEU A 244 -13.32 -7.64 -13.23
C LEU A 244 -12.48 -6.37 -13.11
N GLY A 245 -12.38 -5.85 -11.89
CA GLY A 245 -11.66 -4.62 -11.54
C GLY A 245 -12.45 -3.80 -10.53
N GLN A 246 -11.76 -2.93 -9.79
CA GLN A 246 -12.36 -2.06 -8.78
C GLN A 246 -13.03 -0.83 -9.39
N GLU A 247 -12.46 -0.31 -10.47
CA GLU A 247 -13.01 0.83 -11.19
C GLU A 247 -13.96 0.34 -12.29
N PRO A 248 -15.25 0.71 -12.26
CA PRO A 248 -16.21 0.33 -13.29
C PRO A 248 -16.01 1.19 -14.56
N ALA A 249 -14.96 0.89 -15.33
CA ALA A 249 -14.67 1.57 -16.59
C ALA A 249 -15.71 1.25 -17.67
N PRO A 250 -16.03 2.21 -18.56
CA PRO A 250 -17.16 2.10 -19.49
C PRO A 250 -16.99 1.00 -20.55
N GLU A 251 -15.76 0.63 -20.89
CA GLU A 251 -15.45 -0.39 -21.89
C GLU A 251 -15.40 -1.83 -21.35
N LEU A 252 -15.49 -2.02 -20.02
CA LEU A 252 -15.46 -3.35 -19.43
C LEU A 252 -16.63 -4.19 -19.94
N SER A 253 -16.31 -5.32 -20.58
CA SER A 253 -17.28 -6.17 -21.23
C SER A 253 -16.79 -7.62 -21.23
N ALA A 254 -17.71 -8.55 -21.00
CA ALA A 254 -17.38 -9.98 -21.04
C ALA A 254 -17.17 -10.49 -22.48
N ASP A 255 -17.71 -9.78 -23.47
CA ASP A 255 -17.92 -10.24 -24.84
C ASP A 255 -17.33 -9.31 -25.90
N VAL A 256 -17.20 -8.01 -25.61
CA VAL A 256 -16.62 -7.01 -26.51
C VAL A 256 -15.17 -6.75 -26.10
N PRO A 257 -14.18 -7.08 -26.97
CA PRO A 257 -12.79 -6.79 -26.68
C PRO A 257 -12.52 -5.29 -26.59
N TYR A 258 -11.67 -4.89 -25.66
CA TYR A 258 -11.22 -3.52 -25.46
C TYR A 258 -9.69 -3.46 -25.31
N ASP A 259 -9.12 -2.27 -25.50
CA ASP A 259 -7.69 -2.00 -25.31
C ASP A 259 -7.36 -1.93 -23.80
N PRO A 260 -6.58 -2.88 -23.26
CA PRO A 260 -6.30 -2.92 -21.83
C PRO A 260 -5.32 -1.82 -21.37
N TYR A 261 -4.51 -1.26 -22.27
CA TYR A 261 -3.60 -0.17 -21.96
C TYR A 261 -4.34 1.16 -21.80
N LYS A 262 -5.36 1.40 -22.64
CA LYS A 262 -6.27 2.55 -22.47
C LYS A 262 -7.14 2.41 -21.22
N LEU A 263 -7.51 1.18 -20.85
CA LEU A 263 -8.19 0.90 -19.60
C LEU A 263 -7.31 1.32 -18.40
N ASP A 264 -6.05 0.91 -18.36
CA ASP A 264 -5.13 1.28 -17.27
C ASP A 264 -5.00 2.81 -17.09
N VAL A 265 -4.88 3.55 -18.20
CA VAL A 265 -4.82 5.02 -18.16
C VAL A 265 -6.08 5.59 -17.52
N TYR A 266 -7.26 5.06 -17.85
CA TYR A 266 -8.52 5.49 -17.24
C TYR A 266 -8.58 5.16 -15.75
N ILE A 267 -8.25 3.93 -15.37
CA ILE A 267 -8.27 3.48 -13.97
C ILE A 267 -7.32 4.34 -13.14
N LEU A 268 -6.09 4.57 -13.60
CA LEU A 268 -5.11 5.38 -12.87
C LEU A 268 -5.53 6.85 -12.78
N GLY A 269 -6.15 7.41 -13.83
CA GLY A 269 -6.72 8.76 -13.80
C GLY A 269 -7.85 8.89 -12.78
N MET A 270 -8.74 7.89 -12.72
CA MET A 270 -9.82 7.81 -11.72
C MET A 270 -9.27 7.62 -10.30
N ALA A 271 -8.21 6.82 -10.15
CA ALA A 271 -7.51 6.63 -8.89
C ALA A 271 -6.97 7.96 -8.35
N TYR A 272 -6.33 8.78 -9.21
CA TYR A 272 -5.89 10.13 -8.83
C TYR A 272 -7.05 11.02 -8.41
N ALA A 273 -8.12 11.10 -9.21
CA ALA A 273 -9.28 11.92 -8.91
C ALA A 273 -9.90 11.58 -7.54
N LYS A 274 -10.17 10.29 -7.30
CA LYS A 274 -10.80 9.80 -6.06
C LYS A 274 -9.88 9.99 -4.85
N PHE A 275 -8.61 9.62 -4.97
CA PHE A 275 -7.65 9.71 -3.87
C PHE A 275 -7.45 11.16 -3.44
N LEU A 276 -7.21 12.07 -4.38
CA LEU A 276 -6.94 13.47 -4.06
C LEU A 276 -8.17 14.15 -3.46
N ALA A 277 -9.36 13.92 -4.02
CA ALA A 277 -10.60 14.44 -3.46
C ALA A 277 -10.92 13.89 -2.06
N LEU A 278 -10.52 12.65 -1.77
CA LEU A 278 -10.70 12.04 -0.44
C LEU A 278 -9.77 12.64 0.62
N LYS A 279 -8.58 13.12 0.21
CA LYS A 279 -7.54 13.59 1.13
C LYS A 279 -7.47 15.11 1.26
N PHE A 280 -7.74 15.83 0.18
CA PHE A 280 -7.47 17.25 0.02
C PHE A 280 -8.65 17.99 -0.59
N ARG A 281 -8.63 19.33 -0.48
CA ARG A 281 -9.63 20.17 -1.13
C ARG A 281 -9.33 20.26 -2.62
N VAL A 282 -10.36 20.36 -3.44
CA VAL A 282 -10.23 20.36 -4.91
C VAL A 282 -9.29 21.47 -5.40
N GLU A 283 -9.32 22.64 -4.75
CA GLU A 283 -8.48 23.78 -5.15
C GLU A 283 -6.98 23.48 -4.93
N ASP A 284 -6.65 22.66 -3.94
CA ASP A 284 -5.28 22.37 -3.53
C ASP A 284 -4.53 21.49 -4.55
N PHE A 285 -5.25 20.73 -5.41
CA PHE A 285 -4.70 19.86 -6.44
C PHE A 285 -5.19 20.15 -7.87
N SER A 286 -5.90 21.27 -8.08
CA SER A 286 -6.49 21.65 -9.37
C SER A 286 -5.47 21.78 -10.52
N PHE A 287 -4.18 21.91 -10.22
CA PHE A 287 -3.11 21.88 -11.24
C PHE A 287 -3.00 20.52 -11.96
N LEU A 288 -3.52 19.44 -11.38
CA LEU A 288 -3.59 18.11 -12.02
C LEU A 288 -4.86 17.92 -12.88
N ASP A 289 -5.81 18.84 -12.84
CA ASP A 289 -7.06 18.73 -13.60
C ASP A 289 -6.85 18.44 -15.10
N PRO A 290 -5.93 19.11 -15.81
CA PRO A 290 -5.73 18.84 -17.24
C PRO A 290 -5.32 17.39 -17.51
N LEU A 291 -4.46 16.83 -16.65
CA LEU A 291 -4.01 15.45 -16.74
C LEU A 291 -5.16 14.47 -16.43
N ILE A 292 -5.82 14.65 -15.29
CA ILE A 292 -6.89 13.77 -14.84
C ILE A 292 -8.01 13.75 -15.88
N LYS A 293 -8.45 14.92 -16.36
CA LYS A 293 -9.53 15.04 -17.36
C LYS A 293 -9.18 14.34 -18.68
N ALA A 294 -7.92 14.39 -19.12
CA ALA A 294 -7.48 13.69 -20.32
C ALA A 294 -7.48 12.16 -20.13
N MET A 295 -7.05 11.67 -18.96
CA MET A 295 -6.96 10.24 -18.67
C MET A 295 -8.34 9.59 -18.51
N VAL A 296 -9.34 10.31 -18.00
CA VAL A 296 -10.67 9.77 -17.66
C VAL A 296 -11.75 10.01 -18.74
N VAL A 297 -11.34 10.36 -19.96
CA VAL A 297 -12.27 10.46 -21.10
C VAL A 297 -12.97 9.12 -21.29
N LYS A 298 -14.29 9.11 -21.48
CA LYS A 298 -15.06 7.85 -21.57
C LYS A 298 -14.65 7.02 -22.78
N GLU A 299 -14.49 7.66 -23.93
CA GLU A 299 -14.07 7.02 -25.17
C GLU A 299 -12.59 6.62 -25.10
N PRO A 300 -12.23 5.31 -25.11
CA PRO A 300 -10.85 4.86 -24.94
C PRO A 300 -9.89 5.41 -25.99
N SER A 301 -10.35 5.57 -27.23
CA SER A 301 -9.53 6.07 -28.34
C SER A 301 -9.12 7.53 -28.19
N GLU A 302 -9.88 8.33 -27.44
CA GLU A 302 -9.61 9.75 -27.18
C GLU A 302 -8.69 9.97 -25.96
N ARG A 303 -8.45 8.94 -25.14
CA ARG A 303 -7.52 9.03 -24.01
C ARG A 303 -6.08 9.09 -24.52
N PRO A 304 -5.14 9.72 -23.80
CA PRO A 304 -3.72 9.58 -24.08
C PRO A 304 -3.25 8.13 -23.84
N THR A 305 -2.12 7.75 -24.42
CA THR A 305 -1.30 6.63 -23.94
C THR A 305 -0.67 6.97 -22.58
N ALA A 306 -0.15 5.98 -21.86
CA ALA A 306 0.59 6.25 -20.61
C ALA A 306 1.78 7.20 -20.84
N ALA A 307 2.48 7.06 -21.98
CA ALA A 307 3.59 7.93 -22.36
C ALA A 307 3.15 9.39 -22.58
N GLU A 308 2.09 9.60 -23.35
CA GLU A 308 1.51 10.94 -23.58
C GLU A 308 0.97 11.56 -22.28
N ALA A 309 0.36 10.75 -21.39
CA ALA A 309 -0.06 11.20 -20.07
C ALA A 309 1.13 11.64 -19.22
N TYR A 310 2.24 10.89 -19.27
CA TYR A 310 3.48 11.26 -18.57
C TYR A 310 4.11 12.54 -19.14
N GLU A 311 4.06 12.76 -20.45
CA GLU A 311 4.47 14.04 -21.06
C GLU A 311 3.60 15.21 -20.59
N LEU A 312 2.29 15.01 -20.47
CA LEU A 312 1.37 16.01 -19.95
C LEU A 312 1.68 16.35 -18.48
N LEU A 313 2.00 15.34 -17.65
CA LEU A 313 2.47 15.57 -16.29
C LEU A 313 3.76 16.40 -16.28
N ASN A 314 4.72 16.08 -17.15
CA ASN A 314 5.98 16.84 -17.22
C ASN A 314 5.74 18.31 -17.57
N LYS A 315 4.84 18.59 -18.53
CA LYS A 315 4.43 19.97 -18.86
C LYS A 315 3.83 20.68 -17.65
N ILE A 316 2.90 20.05 -16.93
CA ILE A 316 2.30 20.60 -15.69
C ILE A 316 3.38 20.88 -14.65
N ARG A 317 4.28 19.90 -14.41
CA ARG A 317 5.34 20.01 -13.41
C ARG A 317 6.29 21.19 -13.69
N THR A 318 6.66 21.42 -14.95
CA THR A 318 7.54 22.56 -15.31
C THR A 318 6.91 23.93 -15.08
N ALA A 319 5.58 24.01 -15.04
CA ALA A 319 4.85 25.25 -14.77
C ALA A 319 4.69 25.57 -13.27
N ILE A 320 5.02 24.62 -12.38
CA ILE A 320 4.86 24.79 -10.93
C ILE A 320 6.12 25.47 -10.36
N PRO A 321 5.99 26.64 -9.69
CA PRO A 321 7.10 27.29 -9.03
C PRO A 321 7.74 26.38 -7.96
N SER A 322 9.07 26.38 -7.81
CA SER A 322 9.74 25.51 -6.84
C SER A 322 9.25 25.70 -5.40
N GLY A 323 8.86 26.92 -5.02
CA GLY A 323 8.27 27.19 -3.69
C GLY A 323 6.90 26.53 -3.48
N GLU A 324 6.11 26.36 -4.55
CA GLU A 324 4.82 25.70 -4.49
C GLU A 324 4.95 24.20 -4.24
N LEU A 325 6.06 23.56 -4.64
CA LEU A 325 6.31 22.15 -4.36
C LEU A 325 6.35 21.86 -2.84
N HIS A 326 6.82 22.82 -2.04
CA HIS A 326 6.87 22.69 -0.58
C HIS A 326 5.61 23.20 0.12
N ARG A 327 4.58 23.63 -0.64
CA ARG A 327 3.32 24.06 -0.06
C ARG A 327 2.63 22.87 0.58
N ARG A 328 2.31 22.99 1.87
CA ARG A 328 1.58 21.98 2.63
C ARG A 328 0.18 21.78 2.06
N LEU A 329 -0.26 20.53 2.02
CA LEU A 329 -1.62 20.12 1.67
C LEU A 329 -2.43 19.79 2.94
N PRO A 330 -3.37 20.64 3.36
CA PRO A 330 -4.20 20.36 4.53
C PRO A 330 -5.18 19.22 4.27
N SER A 331 -5.38 18.34 5.25
CA SER A 331 -6.35 17.26 5.12
C SER A 331 -7.79 17.76 5.26
N VAL A 332 -8.68 17.31 4.38
CA VAL A 332 -10.14 17.59 4.52
C VAL A 332 -10.76 16.94 5.76
N ARG A 333 -10.15 15.86 6.27
CA ARG A 333 -10.64 15.15 7.48
C ARG A 333 -10.31 15.88 8.77
N GLN A 334 -9.40 16.84 8.74
CA GLN A 334 -8.98 17.63 9.89
C GLN A 334 -9.06 19.12 9.56
N PRO A 335 -10.27 19.70 9.53
CA PRO A 335 -10.43 21.12 9.25
C PRO A 335 -9.65 21.97 10.27
N GLU A 336 -8.99 23.00 9.76
CA GLU A 336 -8.09 23.87 10.53
C GLU A 336 -8.66 25.28 10.62
N THR A 337 -8.54 25.91 11.80
CA THR A 337 -8.74 27.35 11.94
C THR A 337 -7.59 28.11 11.27
N ARG A 338 -7.78 29.40 10.94
CA ARG A 338 -6.71 30.22 10.34
C ARG A 338 -5.41 30.20 11.15
N GLY A 339 -5.49 30.28 12.48
CA GLY A 339 -4.33 30.26 13.37
C GLY A 339 -3.63 28.91 13.40
N THR A 340 -4.38 27.81 13.49
CA THR A 340 -3.81 26.45 13.46
C THR A 340 -3.17 26.12 12.12
N LYS A 341 -3.79 26.56 11.01
CA LYS A 341 -3.23 26.44 9.68
C LYS A 341 -1.87 27.13 9.57
N LEU A 342 -1.80 28.42 9.93
CA LEU A 342 -0.55 29.19 9.88
C LEU A 342 0.57 28.52 10.67
N TRP A 343 0.28 28.06 11.88
CA TRP A 343 1.26 27.39 12.72
C TRP A 343 1.74 26.07 12.10
N ARG A 344 0.83 25.24 11.57
CA ARG A 344 1.18 23.99 10.89
C ARG A 344 1.96 24.22 9.59
N ASP A 345 1.67 25.29 8.85
CA ASP A 345 2.42 25.69 7.65
C ASP A 345 3.87 26.05 8.00
N ILE A 346 4.07 26.81 9.09
CA ILE A 346 5.41 27.14 9.61
C ILE A 346 6.14 25.87 10.05
N GLN A 347 5.49 24.99 10.81
CA GLN A 347 6.10 23.73 11.25
C GLN A 347 6.50 22.85 10.07
N HIS A 348 5.63 22.70 9.06
CA HIS A 348 5.93 21.92 7.87
C HIS A 348 7.14 22.49 7.13
N SER A 349 7.19 23.82 6.94
CA SER A 349 8.32 24.49 6.28
C SER A 349 9.65 24.25 7.02
N ILE A 350 9.63 24.30 8.36
CA ILE A 350 10.79 23.97 9.19
C ILE A 350 11.19 22.50 8.96
N LEU A 351 10.24 21.56 9.04
CA LEU A 351 10.55 20.15 8.87
C LEU A 351 11.12 19.84 7.48
N VAL A 352 10.52 20.37 6.40
CA VAL A 352 11.02 20.23 5.02
C VAL A 352 12.46 20.74 4.91
N TYR A 353 12.75 21.92 5.47
CA TYR A 353 14.11 22.46 5.49
C TYR A 353 15.10 21.56 6.23
N TRP A 354 14.74 21.12 7.45
CA TRP A 354 15.59 20.24 8.26
C TRP A 354 15.85 18.89 7.59
N TRP A 355 14.84 18.31 6.93
CA TRP A 355 14.97 17.06 6.19
C TRP A 355 15.78 17.25 4.90
N GLY A 356 15.58 18.35 4.17
CA GLY A 356 16.40 18.70 3.01
C GLY A 356 17.89 18.81 3.36
N LEU A 357 18.22 19.35 4.54
CA LEU A 357 19.60 19.36 5.05
C LEU A 357 20.13 17.96 5.42
N LYS A 358 19.28 17.07 5.95
CA LYS A 358 19.67 15.68 6.25
C LYS A 358 19.86 14.84 4.99
N ALA A 359 18.98 14.96 4.01
CA ALA A 359 19.10 14.25 2.73
C ALA A 359 20.40 14.63 2.00
N LYS A 360 20.78 15.91 2.01
CA LYS A 360 22.07 16.40 1.48
C LYS A 360 23.31 15.89 2.24
N LYS A 361 23.17 15.38 3.47
CA LYS A 361 24.27 14.75 4.23
C LYS A 361 24.40 13.24 3.98
N ILE A 362 23.33 12.59 3.51
CA ILE A 362 23.32 11.17 3.17
C ILE A 362 23.73 10.96 1.71
N VAL A 363 23.44 11.93 0.85
CA VAL A 363 23.91 11.98 -0.54
C VAL A 363 25.15 12.88 -0.61
N GLY A 364 26.33 12.29 -0.33
CA GLY A 364 27.59 12.82 -0.88
C GLY A 364 27.55 12.79 -2.40
N PRO A 365 28.43 13.52 -3.11
CA PRO A 365 28.35 13.64 -4.56
C PRO A 365 28.44 12.24 -5.19
N LEU A 366 27.34 11.80 -5.79
CA LEU A 366 27.30 10.61 -6.63
C LEU A 366 28.06 10.97 -7.92
N ALA A 367 29.28 10.45 -8.01
CA ALA A 367 30.07 10.39 -9.24
C ALA A 367 29.63 9.17 -10.07
#